data_AF-A0A7M4D7W6-F1
#
_entry.id   AF-A0A7M4D7W6-F1
#
_cell.length_a   1.000
_cell.length_b   1.000
_cell.length_c   1.000
_cell.angle_alpha   90.00
_cell.angle_beta   90.00
_cell.angle_gamma   90.00
#
_symmetry.space_group_name_H-M   'P 1'
#
loop_
_entity.id
_entity.type
_entity.pdbx_description
1 polymer ?
#
loop_
_entity_poly.entity_id
_entity_poly.type
_entity_poly.pdbx_seq_one_letter_code
_entity_poly.pdbx_strand_id
1 'polypeptide(L)'
;MIKSLRTLLHFSIILTFIVSCSPNTTAAKRRPPEWVKERPISSEYYIGIAVVKKNANETSYMQLARNQALQDLCSEISISISSNSVLHQFENNTSFKEEFEADIKTSLVQDLEGYEMVASWDNKKEGEYWVYYQLSKNQYALLKRVKLNKAKKLSQSYFEEGKQYENQLDLFQALNYYAKSLDAIKNHLDEDLSVMTLDGTINLGTDIYNSIQNIFNRTQLSPAKKAIQLEISTSQKEPILVKAVWLADEGEKLISQLPLKLEFTKGEGILSGNVSTDQFGYASSVLSKVTSRQKLQEITVSLDLSSILDKSNENYELNKLFFTEESAPKSKIILNVERLKAYLNFSEKIFGEDSKRGILENNLKKELSENFFSFTNNKDQAKVILDINTNVTKGEIKEGRNYKVYIVYLDCFFSLTDVKTGMEIFNDAIYEVKGMKPISYDYAVKEAYEQAVDEINNTIVPKLNQLDL
;
A
#
# COMPACT_ATOMS: atom_id res chain seq x y z
N MET A 1 -34.62 -95.09 35.24
CA MET A 1 -33.92 -96.35 34.91
C MET A 1 -32.42 -96.08 34.96
N ILE A 2 -31.72 -96.65 35.96
CA ILE A 2 -30.28 -97.03 35.99
C ILE A 2 -29.30 -95.89 35.60
N LYS A 3 -28.74 -95.04 36.48
CA LYS A 3 -27.82 -95.25 37.63
C LYS A 3 -26.69 -96.26 37.43
N SER A 4 -25.50 -95.81 37.84
CA SER A 4 -24.27 -96.56 38.17
C SER A 4 -23.23 -96.57 37.02
N LEU A 5 -21.91 -96.46 37.23
CA LEU A 5 -21.19 -96.66 38.48
C LEU A 5 -19.69 -96.31 38.32
N ARG A 6 -19.13 -95.65 39.35
CA ARG A 6 -17.78 -95.83 39.95
C ARG A 6 -16.52 -95.32 39.23
N THR A 7 -15.83 -94.30 39.74
CA THR A 7 -14.91 -94.18 40.92
C THR A 7 -13.47 -94.68 40.67
N LEU A 8 -12.47 -93.81 40.83
CA LEU A 8 -11.47 -93.77 41.92
C LEU A 8 -10.36 -92.75 41.51
N LEU A 9 -10.08 -91.65 42.23
CA LEU A 9 -9.43 -91.43 43.54
C LEU A 9 -7.89 -91.56 43.54
N HIS A 10 -7.25 -90.49 44.06
CA HIS A 10 -5.87 -90.25 44.51
C HIS A 10 -4.99 -89.40 43.55
N PHE A 11 -4.63 -88.15 43.88
CA PHE A 11 -3.78 -87.57 44.94
C PHE A 11 -2.29 -87.48 44.54
N SER A 12 -1.75 -86.27 44.68
CA SER A 12 -0.33 -85.88 44.86
C SER A 12 0.65 -85.79 43.67
N ILE A 13 1.11 -84.54 43.49
CA ILE A 13 2.52 -84.10 43.52
C ILE A 13 3.41 -84.35 42.29
N ILE A 14 3.56 -83.27 41.51
CA ILE A 14 4.79 -82.61 41.03
C ILE A 14 6.02 -83.51 40.79
N LEU A 15 6.41 -83.68 39.51
CA LEU A 15 7.78 -83.40 39.03
C LEU A 15 7.85 -83.37 37.48
N THR A 16 8.20 -82.20 36.94
CA THR A 16 8.92 -81.93 35.68
C THR A 16 8.90 -82.95 34.52
N PHE A 17 8.30 -82.56 33.39
CA PHE A 17 8.97 -82.64 32.09
C PHE A 17 8.46 -81.50 31.19
N ILE A 18 9.32 -80.51 30.99
CA ILE A 18 9.11 -79.37 30.11
C ILE A 18 9.46 -79.87 28.71
N VAL A 19 8.45 -80.29 27.94
CA VAL A 19 8.58 -80.37 26.47
C VAL A 19 7.83 -79.19 25.90
N SER A 20 8.62 -78.14 25.67
CA SER A 20 8.24 -76.95 24.93
C SER A 20 7.82 -77.36 23.52
N CYS A 21 6.51 -77.40 23.27
CA CYS A 21 5.98 -77.40 21.92
C CYS A 21 5.70 -75.93 21.57
N SER A 22 6.74 -75.26 21.08
CA SER A 22 6.59 -73.94 20.47
C SER A 22 5.58 -74.04 19.33
N PRO A 23 4.46 -73.31 19.31
CA PRO A 23 3.85 -72.99 18.04
C PRO A 23 4.86 -72.09 17.35
N ASN A 24 5.55 -72.62 16.35
CA ASN A 24 6.25 -71.84 15.35
C ASN A 24 5.22 -70.90 14.72
N THR A 25 5.04 -69.71 15.31
CA THR A 25 4.51 -68.56 14.60
C THR A 25 5.60 -68.16 13.62
N THR A 26 5.69 -68.89 12.52
CA THR A 26 6.28 -68.36 11.30
C THR A 26 5.65 -66.99 11.11
N ALA A 27 6.50 -65.95 11.10
CA ALA A 27 6.09 -64.62 10.72
C ALA A 27 5.46 -64.72 9.33
N ALA A 28 4.12 -64.80 9.28
CA ALA A 28 3.40 -64.77 8.04
C ALA A 28 3.84 -63.48 7.35
N LYS A 29 4.53 -63.63 6.21
CA LYS A 29 4.84 -62.52 5.30
C LYS A 29 3.50 -61.83 5.04
N ARG A 30 3.23 -60.70 5.69
CA ARG A 30 2.04 -59.88 5.43
C ARG A 30 2.13 -59.46 3.97
N ARG A 31 1.43 -60.17 3.09
CA ARG A 31 1.38 -59.84 1.67
C ARG A 31 0.81 -58.43 1.54
N PRO A 32 1.33 -57.60 0.61
CA PRO A 32 0.80 -56.27 0.39
C PRO A 32 -0.69 -56.38 0.01
N PRO A 33 -1.56 -55.56 0.64
CA PRO A 33 -2.95 -55.40 0.23
C PRO A 33 -3.08 -55.00 -1.25
N GLU A 34 -4.23 -55.25 -1.85
CA GLU A 34 -4.42 -54.99 -3.28
C GLU A 34 -4.26 -53.51 -3.65
N TRP A 35 -4.75 -52.60 -2.80
CA TRP A 35 -4.62 -51.15 -2.99
C TRP A 35 -3.17 -50.64 -2.96
N VAL A 36 -2.23 -51.43 -2.41
CA VAL A 36 -0.78 -51.11 -2.45
C VAL A 36 -0.18 -51.53 -3.79
N LYS A 37 -0.77 -52.52 -4.47
CA LYS A 37 -0.30 -52.99 -5.78
C LYS A 37 -0.91 -52.19 -6.93
N GLU A 38 -2.19 -51.83 -6.81
CA GLU A 38 -2.94 -51.13 -7.85
C GLU A 38 -3.87 -50.08 -7.22
N ARG A 39 -3.89 -48.87 -7.80
CA ARG A 39 -4.75 -47.77 -7.34
C ARG A 39 -6.23 -48.16 -7.54
N PRO A 40 -7.08 -48.14 -6.50
CA PRO A 40 -8.49 -48.43 -6.67
C PRO A 40 -9.16 -47.37 -7.55
N ILE A 41 -10.15 -47.78 -8.36
CA ILE A 41 -10.98 -46.86 -9.16
C ILE A 41 -12.35 -46.79 -8.50
N SER A 42 -12.86 -45.57 -8.27
CA SER A 42 -14.14 -45.35 -7.60
C SER A 42 -14.97 -44.26 -8.27
N SER A 43 -16.24 -44.57 -8.57
CA SER A 43 -17.22 -43.56 -8.98
C SER A 43 -17.66 -42.67 -7.82
N GLU A 44 -17.70 -43.21 -6.60
CA GLU A 44 -18.29 -42.57 -5.41
C GLU A 44 -17.30 -41.79 -4.55
N TYR A 45 -16.01 -42.08 -4.67
CA TYR A 45 -14.97 -41.53 -3.81
C TYR A 45 -13.82 -40.92 -4.62
N TYR A 46 -13.29 -39.79 -4.13
CA TYR A 46 -11.93 -39.35 -4.43
C TYR A 46 -10.96 -40.16 -3.58
N ILE A 47 -9.84 -40.55 -4.15
CA ILE A 47 -8.86 -41.46 -3.56
C ILE A 47 -7.51 -40.74 -3.44
N GLY A 48 -6.91 -40.84 -2.25
CA GLY A 48 -5.56 -40.36 -1.99
C GLY A 48 -4.69 -41.48 -1.44
N ILE A 49 -3.60 -41.80 -2.13
CA ILE A 49 -2.62 -42.81 -1.67
C ILE A 49 -1.24 -42.19 -1.63
N ALA A 50 -0.52 -42.39 -0.53
CA ALA A 50 0.87 -41.99 -0.42
C ALA A 50 1.74 -43.07 0.21
N VAL A 51 3.01 -43.05 -0.18
CA VAL A 51 4.08 -43.87 0.37
C VAL A 51 5.21 -42.98 0.84
N VAL A 52 5.66 -43.19 2.07
CA VAL A 52 6.82 -42.49 2.63
C VAL A 52 7.84 -43.47 3.18
N LYS A 53 9.11 -43.09 3.16
CA LYS A 53 10.17 -43.83 3.83
C LYS A 53 10.19 -43.52 5.32
N LYS A 54 10.39 -44.56 6.12
CA LYS A 54 10.54 -44.52 7.58
C LYS A 54 11.97 -44.15 7.91
N ASN A 55 12.23 -42.85 7.98
CA ASN A 55 13.49 -42.33 8.51
C ASN A 55 13.43 -42.40 10.06
N ALA A 56 14.57 -42.49 10.74
CA ALA A 56 14.68 -42.83 12.18
C ALA A 56 13.95 -41.88 13.19
N ASN A 57 13.33 -40.79 12.75
CA ASN A 57 12.49 -39.93 13.59
C ASN A 57 11.00 -40.31 13.42
N GLU A 58 10.49 -41.12 14.36
CA GLU A 58 9.23 -41.87 14.24
C GLU A 58 7.93 -41.04 14.24
N THR A 59 7.93 -39.80 14.74
CA THR A 59 6.71 -38.97 14.84
C THR A 59 6.35 -38.23 13.54
N SER A 60 7.30 -38.12 12.60
CA SER A 60 7.16 -37.27 11.40
C SER A 60 6.59 -37.99 10.17
N TYR A 61 6.88 -39.29 9.99
CA TYR A 61 6.54 -39.98 8.75
C TYR A 61 5.04 -40.24 8.57
N MET A 62 4.29 -40.53 9.64
CA MET A 62 2.84 -40.74 9.54
C MET A 62 2.10 -39.46 9.13
N GLN A 63 2.53 -38.31 9.69
CA GLN A 63 2.00 -37.01 9.32
C GLN A 63 2.38 -36.63 7.89
N LEU A 64 3.62 -36.91 7.48
CA LEU A 64 4.06 -36.72 6.09
C LEU A 64 3.25 -37.56 5.11
N ALA A 65 3.02 -38.85 5.42
CA ALA A 65 2.22 -39.75 4.59
C ALA A 65 0.78 -39.25 4.46
N ARG A 66 0.19 -38.81 5.58
CA ARG A 66 -1.14 -38.17 5.57
C ARG A 66 -1.15 -36.95 4.65
N ASN A 67 -0.23 -36.00 4.82
CA ASN A 67 -0.20 -34.77 4.03
C ASN A 67 -0.04 -35.07 2.52
N GLN A 68 0.83 -36.01 2.15
CA GLN A 68 1.01 -36.41 0.76
C GLN A 68 -0.22 -37.14 0.19
N ALA A 69 -0.89 -37.98 0.98
CA ALA A 69 -2.12 -38.64 0.53
C ALA A 69 -3.27 -37.65 0.35
N LEU A 70 -3.37 -36.62 1.20
CA LEU A 70 -4.36 -35.56 1.01
C LEU A 70 -4.05 -34.71 -0.23
N GLN A 71 -2.77 -34.46 -0.55
CA GLN A 71 -2.39 -33.81 -1.81
C GLN A 71 -2.75 -34.67 -3.03
N ASP A 72 -2.47 -35.98 -3.00
CA ASP A 72 -2.87 -36.90 -4.07
C ASP A 72 -4.40 -36.94 -4.23
N LEU A 73 -5.15 -36.97 -3.11
CA LEU A 73 -6.62 -36.88 -3.14
C LEU A 73 -7.10 -35.57 -3.79
N CYS A 74 -6.56 -34.43 -3.38
CA CYS A 74 -6.93 -33.13 -3.94
C CYS A 74 -6.61 -33.04 -5.44
N SER A 75 -5.58 -33.74 -5.93
CA SER A 75 -5.25 -33.77 -7.35
C SER A 75 -6.33 -34.47 -8.20
N GLU A 76 -7.15 -35.35 -7.61
CA GLU A 76 -8.32 -35.92 -8.28
C GLU A 76 -9.52 -34.94 -8.37
N ILE A 77 -9.51 -33.86 -7.58
CA ILE A 77 -10.59 -32.87 -7.57
C ILE A 77 -10.34 -31.86 -8.69
N SER A 78 -11.13 -31.98 -9.76
CA SER A 78 -11.12 -31.00 -10.85
C SER A 78 -11.74 -29.68 -10.39
N ILE A 79 -10.99 -28.58 -10.56
CA ILE A 79 -11.48 -27.21 -10.41
C ILE A 79 -11.92 -26.74 -11.79
N SER A 80 -13.18 -26.31 -11.90
CA SER A 80 -13.77 -25.79 -13.13
C SER A 80 -14.36 -24.42 -12.87
N ILE A 81 -14.02 -23.44 -13.71
CA ILE A 81 -14.61 -22.10 -13.63
C ILE A 81 -15.96 -22.09 -14.34
N SER A 82 -16.98 -21.62 -13.63
CA SER A 82 -18.34 -21.43 -14.15
C SER A 82 -18.36 -20.43 -15.31
N SER A 83 -19.25 -20.63 -16.28
CA SER A 83 -19.50 -19.62 -17.33
C SER A 83 -20.08 -18.32 -16.78
N ASN A 84 -20.70 -18.36 -15.60
CA ASN A 84 -21.30 -17.21 -14.92
C ASN A 84 -20.38 -16.62 -13.85
N SER A 85 -19.10 -17.01 -13.84
CA SER A 85 -18.10 -16.50 -12.92
C SER A 85 -17.80 -15.02 -13.19
N VAL A 86 -17.60 -14.25 -12.12
CA VAL A 86 -17.17 -12.85 -12.22
C VAL A 86 -15.77 -12.69 -12.81
N LEU A 87 -14.95 -13.74 -12.78
CA LEU A 87 -13.59 -13.72 -13.35
C LEU A 87 -13.59 -13.38 -14.84
N HIS A 88 -14.68 -13.66 -15.57
CA HIS A 88 -14.84 -13.28 -16.99
C HIS A 88 -14.94 -11.76 -17.20
N GLN A 89 -15.27 -10.97 -16.16
CA GLN A 89 -15.19 -9.52 -16.27
C GLN A 89 -13.74 -9.01 -16.32
N PHE A 90 -12.79 -9.83 -15.89
CA PHE A 90 -11.39 -9.47 -15.78
C PHE A 90 -10.52 -10.24 -16.78
N GLU A 91 -11.06 -10.59 -17.96
CA GLU A 91 -10.35 -11.37 -19.00
C GLU A 91 -8.96 -10.84 -19.36
N ASN A 92 -8.72 -9.53 -19.26
CA ASN A 92 -7.42 -8.91 -19.53
C ASN A 92 -6.40 -9.08 -18.37
N ASN A 93 -6.82 -9.56 -17.20
CA ASN A 93 -5.99 -9.77 -16.01
C ASN A 93 -5.62 -11.25 -15.83
N THR A 94 -4.93 -11.83 -16.81
CA THR A 94 -4.52 -13.24 -16.80
C THR A 94 -3.74 -13.62 -15.53
N SER A 95 -2.86 -12.74 -15.05
CA SER A 95 -2.04 -12.98 -13.85
C SER A 95 -2.89 -13.24 -12.61
N PHE A 96 -3.94 -12.45 -12.39
CA PHE A 96 -4.81 -12.62 -11.22
C PHE A 96 -5.58 -13.93 -11.30
N LYS A 97 -6.07 -14.31 -12.48
CA LYS A 97 -6.79 -15.57 -12.66
C LYS A 97 -5.89 -16.77 -12.35
N GLU A 98 -4.65 -16.75 -12.84
CA GLU A 98 -3.67 -17.81 -12.57
C GLU A 98 -3.31 -17.89 -11.08
N GLU A 99 -3.13 -16.75 -10.42
CA GLU A 99 -2.88 -16.67 -8.97
C GLU A 99 -4.09 -17.20 -8.18
N PHE A 100 -5.29 -16.76 -8.51
CA PHE A 100 -6.52 -17.25 -7.90
C PHE A 100 -6.70 -18.77 -8.06
N GLU A 101 -6.45 -19.32 -9.26
CA GLU A 101 -6.51 -20.77 -9.48
C GLU A 101 -5.46 -21.53 -8.67
N ALA A 102 -4.26 -20.97 -8.50
CA ALA A 102 -3.20 -21.54 -7.67
C ALA A 102 -3.56 -21.49 -6.17
N ASP A 103 -4.17 -20.40 -5.72
CA ASP A 103 -4.63 -20.22 -4.35
C ASP A 103 -5.75 -21.20 -4.01
N ILE A 104 -6.76 -21.34 -4.88
CA ILE A 104 -7.84 -22.32 -4.67
C ILE A 104 -7.28 -23.75 -4.57
N LYS A 105 -6.31 -24.12 -5.41
CA LYS A 105 -5.64 -25.44 -5.32
C LYS A 105 -4.92 -25.63 -3.98
N THR A 106 -4.27 -24.58 -3.50
CA THR A 106 -3.51 -24.62 -2.24
C THR A 106 -4.45 -24.69 -1.04
N SER A 107 -5.49 -23.85 -1.01
CA SER A 107 -6.53 -23.82 0.04
C SER A 107 -7.33 -25.10 0.08
N LEU A 108 -7.59 -25.74 -1.07
CA LEU A 108 -8.29 -27.03 -1.12
C LEU A 108 -7.59 -28.11 -0.29
N VAL A 109 -6.25 -28.12 -0.26
CA VAL A 109 -5.47 -29.07 0.57
C VAL A 109 -5.64 -28.77 2.06
N GLN A 110 -5.74 -27.49 2.43
CA GLN A 110 -5.84 -27.04 3.83
C GLN A 110 -7.25 -27.23 4.40
N ASP A 111 -8.27 -26.92 3.59
CA ASP A 111 -9.67 -26.85 3.99
C ASP A 111 -10.45 -28.14 3.68
N LEU A 112 -9.76 -29.20 3.25
CA LEU A 112 -10.39 -30.47 2.94
C LEU A 112 -11.05 -31.05 4.19
N GLU A 113 -12.33 -31.35 4.10
CA GLU A 113 -13.14 -31.89 5.19
C GLU A 113 -13.85 -33.17 4.75
N GLY A 114 -14.19 -34.04 5.71
CA GLY A 114 -14.96 -35.26 5.45
C GLY A 114 -14.18 -36.40 4.80
N TYR A 115 -12.85 -36.33 4.77
CA TYR A 115 -12.01 -37.45 4.34
C TYR A 115 -11.82 -38.47 5.46
N GLU A 116 -11.61 -39.72 5.09
CA GLU A 116 -11.46 -40.84 6.01
C GLU A 116 -10.23 -41.68 5.65
N MET A 117 -9.49 -42.15 6.66
CA MET A 117 -8.43 -43.13 6.44
C MET A 117 -9.07 -44.52 6.27
N VAL A 118 -8.95 -45.08 5.07
CA VAL A 118 -9.47 -46.41 4.74
C VAL A 118 -8.52 -47.50 5.23
N ALA A 119 -7.22 -47.31 5.00
CA ALA A 119 -6.21 -48.30 5.35
C ALA A 119 -4.83 -47.66 5.54
N SER A 120 -3.98 -48.37 6.28
CA SER A 120 -2.53 -48.16 6.27
C SER A 120 -1.81 -49.49 6.12
N TRP A 121 -0.63 -49.46 5.50
CA TRP A 121 0.22 -50.64 5.37
C TRP A 121 1.67 -50.30 5.69
N ASP A 122 2.26 -51.13 6.55
CA ASP A 122 3.61 -50.99 7.04
C ASP A 122 4.52 -52.02 6.38
N ASN A 123 5.34 -51.56 5.43
CA ASN A 123 6.36 -52.37 4.79
C ASN A 123 7.64 -52.39 5.63
N LYS A 124 7.68 -53.23 6.65
CA LYS A 124 8.85 -53.37 7.53
C LYS A 124 10.13 -53.78 6.78
N LYS A 125 10.00 -54.44 5.63
CA LYS A 125 11.14 -54.94 4.85
C LYS A 125 11.85 -53.82 4.08
N GLU A 126 11.08 -52.91 3.50
CA GLU A 126 11.60 -51.80 2.67
C GLU A 126 11.59 -50.46 3.42
N GLY A 127 11.12 -50.46 4.67
CA GLY A 127 11.05 -49.27 5.49
C GLY A 127 10.04 -48.27 4.96
N GLU A 128 8.92 -48.73 4.39
CA GLU A 128 7.89 -47.85 3.82
C GLU A 128 6.62 -47.84 4.66
N TYR A 129 5.94 -46.71 4.66
CA TYR A 129 4.63 -46.54 5.26
C TYR A 129 3.66 -46.02 4.20
N TRP A 130 2.62 -46.80 3.96
CA TRP A 130 1.57 -46.52 2.98
C TRP A 130 0.30 -46.13 3.71
N VAL A 131 -0.39 -45.12 3.20
CA VAL A 131 -1.73 -44.71 3.69
C VAL A 131 -2.68 -44.53 2.52
N TYR A 132 -3.94 -44.90 2.75
CA TYR A 132 -5.03 -44.74 1.81
C TYR A 132 -6.16 -43.96 2.48
N TYR A 133 -6.47 -42.80 1.90
CA TYR A 133 -7.60 -41.94 2.26
C TYR A 133 -8.64 -41.92 1.16
N GLN A 134 -9.89 -41.72 1.55
CA GLN A 134 -10.99 -41.49 0.62
C GLN A 134 -11.87 -40.31 1.06
N LEU A 135 -12.54 -39.67 0.10
CA LEU A 135 -13.54 -38.63 0.34
C LEU A 135 -14.75 -38.88 -0.54
N SER A 136 -15.95 -38.96 0.05
CA SER A 136 -17.17 -39.15 -0.73
C SER A 136 -17.43 -37.93 -1.64
N LYS A 137 -17.61 -38.17 -2.94
CA LYS A 137 -17.90 -37.11 -3.91
C LYS A 137 -19.21 -36.39 -3.61
N ASN A 138 -20.23 -37.14 -3.17
CA ASN A 138 -21.53 -36.58 -2.78
C ASN A 138 -21.43 -35.69 -1.53
N GLN A 139 -20.70 -36.15 -0.52
CA GLN A 139 -20.48 -35.37 0.71
C GLN A 139 -19.67 -34.10 0.43
N TYR A 140 -18.60 -34.21 -0.37
CA TYR A 140 -17.81 -33.06 -0.80
C TYR A 140 -18.67 -32.04 -1.55
N ALA A 141 -19.47 -32.48 -2.52
CA ALA A 141 -20.37 -31.59 -3.26
C ALA A 141 -21.41 -30.91 -2.37
N LEU A 142 -21.94 -31.62 -1.37
CA LEU A 142 -22.86 -31.05 -0.38
C LEU A 142 -22.17 -29.96 0.47
N LEU A 143 -21.00 -30.26 1.03
CA LEU A 143 -20.24 -29.30 1.84
C LEU A 143 -19.84 -28.06 1.03
N LYS A 144 -19.38 -28.26 -0.21
CA LYS A 144 -19.07 -27.17 -1.15
C LYS A 144 -20.29 -26.28 -1.39
N ARG A 145 -21.46 -26.87 -1.64
CA ARG A 145 -22.73 -26.14 -1.83
C ARG A 145 -23.16 -25.37 -0.57
N VAL A 146 -23.00 -25.96 0.61
CA VAL A 146 -23.32 -25.30 1.89
C VAL A 146 -22.41 -24.09 2.13
N LYS A 147 -21.10 -24.24 1.91
CA LYS A 147 -20.13 -23.14 2.01
C LYS A 147 -20.47 -22.02 1.03
N LEU A 148 -20.71 -22.36 -0.25
CA LEU A 148 -21.10 -21.41 -1.29
C LEU A 148 -22.40 -20.66 -0.94
N ASN A 149 -23.46 -21.38 -0.52
CA ASN A 149 -24.73 -20.74 -0.18
C ASN A 149 -24.61 -19.81 1.04
N LYS A 150 -23.78 -20.16 2.02
CA LYS A 150 -23.50 -19.30 3.18
C LYS A 150 -22.78 -18.01 2.74
N ALA A 151 -21.76 -18.14 1.90
CA ALA A 151 -21.04 -17.01 1.31
C ALA A 151 -21.97 -16.09 0.51
N LYS A 152 -22.78 -16.66 -0.40
CA LYS A 152 -23.80 -15.95 -1.18
C LYS A 152 -24.77 -15.17 -0.29
N LYS A 153 -25.31 -15.80 0.75
CA LYS A 153 -26.27 -15.15 1.65
C LYS A 153 -25.64 -13.98 2.41
N LEU A 154 -24.40 -14.14 2.89
CA LEU A 154 -23.68 -13.08 3.60
C LEU A 154 -23.36 -11.92 2.65
N SER A 155 -22.83 -12.22 1.47
CA SER A 155 -22.54 -11.25 0.42
C SER A 155 -23.79 -10.50 -0.02
N GLN A 156 -24.89 -11.21 -0.30
CA GLN A 156 -26.19 -10.60 -0.60
C GLN A 156 -26.63 -9.62 0.49
N SER A 157 -26.49 -9.98 1.76
CA SER A 157 -26.86 -9.09 2.87
C SER A 157 -26.03 -7.80 2.87
N TYR A 158 -24.71 -7.90 2.66
CA TYR A 158 -23.85 -6.72 2.56
C TYR A 158 -24.10 -5.90 1.29
N PHE A 159 -24.39 -6.55 0.17
CA PHE A 159 -24.74 -5.88 -1.08
C PHE A 159 -26.04 -5.08 -0.94
N GLU A 160 -27.07 -5.66 -0.32
CA GLU A 160 -28.34 -4.99 -0.05
C GLU A 160 -28.16 -3.80 0.90
N GLU A 161 -27.36 -3.93 1.97
CA GLU A 161 -26.96 -2.81 2.83
C GLU A 161 -26.24 -1.72 2.03
N GLY A 162 -25.28 -2.09 1.17
CA GLY A 162 -24.58 -1.15 0.30
C GLY A 162 -25.53 -0.37 -0.61
N LYS A 163 -26.54 -1.04 -1.17
CA LYS A 163 -27.60 -0.42 -1.97
C LYS A 163 -28.45 0.55 -1.15
N GLN A 164 -28.72 0.25 0.12
CA GLN A 164 -29.41 1.18 1.00
C GLN A 164 -28.60 2.47 1.23
N TYR A 165 -27.30 2.36 1.50
CA TYR A 165 -26.42 3.54 1.61
C TYR A 165 -26.30 4.32 0.29
N GLU A 166 -26.23 3.63 -0.85
CA GLU A 166 -26.22 4.27 -2.18
C GLU A 166 -27.51 5.09 -2.41
N ASN A 167 -28.67 4.52 -2.06
CA ASN A 167 -29.96 5.22 -2.14
C ASN A 167 -30.06 6.43 -1.21
N GLN A 168 -29.34 6.40 -0.09
CA GLN A 168 -29.23 7.52 0.86
C GLN A 168 -28.15 8.54 0.48
N LEU A 169 -27.43 8.32 -0.63
CA LEU A 169 -26.26 9.10 -1.07
C LEU A 169 -25.08 9.08 -0.10
N ASP A 170 -25.02 8.11 0.82
CA ASP A 170 -23.83 7.81 1.60
C ASP A 170 -22.93 6.85 0.80
N LEU A 171 -22.33 7.42 -0.25
CA LEU A 171 -21.58 6.65 -1.25
C LEU A 171 -20.34 5.99 -0.66
N PHE A 172 -19.71 6.60 0.35
CA PHE A 172 -18.53 6.01 0.97
C PHE A 172 -18.89 4.77 1.80
N GLN A 173 -19.99 4.81 2.57
CA GLN A 173 -20.47 3.60 3.24
C GLN A 173 -20.92 2.53 2.23
N ALA A 174 -21.57 2.92 1.13
CA ALA A 174 -21.94 1.99 0.07
C ALA A 174 -20.72 1.24 -0.48
N LEU A 175 -19.63 1.94 -0.80
CA LEU A 175 -18.36 1.35 -1.25
C LEU A 175 -17.76 0.39 -0.21
N ASN A 176 -17.78 0.74 1.07
CA ASN A 176 -17.31 -0.14 2.15
C ASN A 176 -18.14 -1.42 2.27
N TYR A 177 -19.47 -1.34 2.12
CA TYR A 177 -20.33 -2.52 2.13
C TYR A 177 -20.17 -3.38 0.87
N TYR A 178 -19.91 -2.77 -0.29
CA TYR A 178 -19.53 -3.50 -1.49
C TYR A 178 -18.19 -4.23 -1.34
N ALA A 179 -17.20 -3.65 -0.66
CA ALA A 179 -15.96 -4.34 -0.30
C ALA A 179 -16.22 -5.54 0.63
N LYS A 180 -17.02 -5.37 1.69
CA LYS A 180 -17.42 -6.48 2.58
C LYS A 180 -18.18 -7.59 1.84
N SER A 181 -19.01 -7.20 0.88
CA SER A 181 -19.76 -8.13 0.04
C SER A 181 -18.82 -8.97 -0.83
N LEU A 182 -17.77 -8.35 -1.38
CA LEU A 182 -16.71 -9.01 -2.14
C LEU A 182 -15.89 -9.96 -1.26
N ASP A 183 -15.49 -9.52 -0.07
CA ASP A 183 -14.77 -10.34 0.90
C ASP A 183 -15.52 -11.63 1.23
N ALA A 184 -16.86 -11.59 1.30
CA ALA A 184 -17.69 -12.74 1.61
C ALA A 184 -17.69 -13.82 0.50
N ILE A 185 -17.44 -13.45 -0.76
CA ILE A 185 -17.41 -14.36 -1.93
C ILE A 185 -16.00 -14.61 -2.46
N LYS A 186 -14.96 -14.05 -1.83
CA LYS A 186 -13.58 -14.08 -2.36
C LYS A 186 -13.05 -15.48 -2.67
N ASN A 187 -13.46 -16.51 -1.93
CA ASN A 187 -13.02 -17.90 -2.13
C ASN A 187 -13.90 -18.68 -3.13
N HIS A 188 -14.83 -18.01 -3.79
CA HIS A 188 -15.87 -18.62 -4.64
C HIS A 188 -16.05 -17.85 -5.96
N LEU A 189 -15.07 -17.05 -6.38
CA LEU A 189 -15.17 -16.25 -7.60
C LEU A 189 -15.27 -17.10 -8.87
N ASP A 190 -14.79 -18.36 -8.83
CA ASP A 190 -14.93 -19.37 -9.89
C ASP A 190 -16.36 -19.91 -10.06
N GLU A 191 -17.21 -19.75 -9.05
CA GLU A 191 -18.55 -20.34 -9.03
C GLU A 191 -19.62 -19.44 -9.67
N ASP A 192 -20.78 -20.00 -9.94
CA ASP A 192 -21.97 -19.19 -10.25
C ASP A 192 -22.43 -18.46 -8.97
N LEU A 193 -22.29 -17.14 -8.94
CA LEU A 193 -22.64 -16.29 -7.81
C LEU A 193 -24.07 -15.73 -7.87
N SER A 194 -24.93 -16.31 -8.71
CA SER A 194 -26.31 -15.84 -8.87
C SER A 194 -27.18 -16.11 -7.64
N VAL A 195 -28.00 -15.13 -7.28
CA VAL A 195 -28.98 -15.16 -6.18
C VAL A 195 -30.29 -14.52 -6.60
N MET A 196 -31.39 -14.96 -5.97
CA MET A 196 -32.70 -14.35 -6.16
C MET A 196 -32.88 -13.20 -5.16
N THR A 197 -33.25 -12.03 -5.67
CA THR A 197 -33.63 -10.84 -4.90
C THR A 197 -35.09 -10.49 -5.17
N LEU A 198 -35.60 -9.44 -4.52
CA LEU A 198 -36.94 -8.92 -4.79
C LEU A 198 -37.08 -8.39 -6.22
N ASP A 199 -36.00 -7.86 -6.78
CA ASP A 199 -35.96 -7.25 -8.12
C ASP A 199 -35.58 -8.26 -9.23
N GLY A 200 -35.43 -9.54 -8.86
CA GLY A 200 -35.10 -10.64 -9.77
C GLY A 200 -33.77 -11.31 -9.46
N THR A 201 -33.29 -12.10 -10.41
CA THR A 201 -32.00 -12.79 -10.27
C THR A 201 -30.85 -11.85 -10.61
N ILE A 202 -29.90 -11.71 -9.69
CA ILE A 202 -28.67 -10.94 -9.89
C ILE A 202 -27.45 -11.85 -9.75
N ASN A 203 -26.30 -11.45 -10.28
CA ASN A 203 -25.02 -12.12 -10.04
C ASN A 203 -24.15 -11.24 -9.14
N LEU A 204 -23.94 -11.69 -7.89
CA LEU A 204 -23.30 -10.85 -6.87
C LEU A 204 -21.96 -10.27 -7.32
N GLY A 205 -21.10 -11.06 -7.97
CA GLY A 205 -19.81 -10.53 -8.44
C GLY A 205 -19.98 -9.43 -9.48
N THR A 206 -20.82 -9.64 -10.49
CA THR A 206 -21.07 -8.67 -11.55
C THR A 206 -21.78 -7.42 -11.05
N ASP A 207 -22.81 -7.59 -10.22
CA ASP A 207 -23.60 -6.49 -9.69
C ASP A 207 -22.85 -5.65 -8.65
N ILE A 208 -21.97 -6.24 -7.83
CA ILE A 208 -21.04 -5.51 -6.97
C ILE A 208 -20.12 -4.63 -7.82
N TYR A 209 -19.46 -5.22 -8.84
CA TYR A 209 -18.57 -4.49 -9.74
C TYR A 209 -19.29 -3.30 -10.39
N ASN A 210 -20.44 -3.56 -11.00
CA ASN A 210 -21.25 -2.53 -11.67
C ASN A 210 -21.67 -1.42 -10.71
N SER A 211 -21.98 -1.74 -9.45
CA SER A 211 -22.37 -0.75 -8.45
C SER A 211 -21.21 0.16 -8.06
N ILE A 212 -20.02 -0.40 -7.86
CA ILE A 212 -18.80 0.38 -7.59
C ILE A 212 -18.49 1.31 -8.77
N GLN A 213 -18.52 0.76 -9.99
CA GLN A 213 -18.24 1.53 -11.22
C GLN A 213 -19.31 2.60 -11.47
N ASN A 214 -20.58 2.32 -11.17
CA ASN A 214 -21.64 3.33 -11.21
C ASN A 214 -21.34 4.48 -10.24
N ILE A 215 -20.88 4.16 -9.02
CA ILE A 215 -20.52 5.19 -8.04
C ILE A 215 -19.39 6.07 -8.57
N PHE A 216 -18.35 5.46 -9.13
CA PHE A 216 -17.23 6.19 -9.69
C PHE A 216 -17.64 7.07 -10.87
N ASN A 217 -18.42 6.53 -11.81
CA ASN A 217 -18.81 7.24 -13.03
C ASN A 217 -19.80 8.38 -12.77
N ARG A 218 -20.70 8.25 -11.78
CA ARG A 218 -21.69 9.27 -11.45
C ARG A 218 -21.21 10.31 -10.43
N THR A 219 -20.10 10.06 -9.74
CA THR A 219 -19.53 11.03 -8.80
C THR A 219 -18.64 12.02 -9.52
N GLN A 220 -19.02 13.30 -9.49
CA GLN A 220 -18.25 14.38 -10.07
C GLN A 220 -17.62 15.25 -8.99
N LEU A 221 -16.30 15.46 -9.08
CA LEU A 221 -15.54 16.37 -8.24
C LEU A 221 -15.22 17.66 -9.01
N SER A 222 -15.61 18.81 -8.47
CA SER A 222 -15.43 20.13 -9.10
C SER A 222 -14.81 21.13 -8.12
N PRO A 223 -13.53 21.48 -8.28
CA PRO A 223 -12.90 22.56 -7.54
C PRO A 223 -13.61 23.89 -7.82
N ALA A 224 -13.87 24.68 -6.78
CA ALA A 224 -14.44 26.02 -6.92
C ALA A 224 -13.53 26.94 -7.75
N LYS A 225 -12.21 26.77 -7.61
CA LYS A 225 -11.18 27.44 -8.42
C LYS A 225 -10.30 26.37 -9.08
N LYS A 226 -10.38 26.27 -10.42
CA LYS A 226 -9.54 25.34 -11.20
C LYS A 226 -8.10 25.81 -11.33
N ALA A 227 -7.87 27.10 -11.17
CA ALA A 227 -6.55 27.72 -11.19
C ALA A 227 -6.40 28.69 -10.01
N ILE A 228 -5.29 28.60 -9.30
CA ILE A 228 -4.94 29.47 -8.18
C ILE A 228 -3.60 30.13 -8.50
N GLN A 229 -3.54 31.46 -8.35
CA GLN A 229 -2.29 32.22 -8.46
C GLN A 229 -1.71 32.42 -7.08
N LEU A 230 -0.44 32.06 -6.90
CA LEU A 230 0.27 32.06 -5.64
C LEU A 230 1.68 32.61 -5.83
N GLU A 231 2.26 33.16 -4.78
CA GLU A 231 3.69 33.45 -4.74
C GLU A 231 4.43 32.35 -3.93
N ILE A 232 5.68 32.06 -4.29
CA ILE A 232 6.51 31.09 -3.55
C ILE A 232 6.56 31.47 -2.07
N SER A 233 6.49 30.46 -1.20
CA SER A 233 6.54 30.62 0.27
C SER A 233 5.40 31.45 0.88
N THR A 234 4.33 31.70 0.13
CA THR A 234 3.11 32.33 0.66
C THR A 234 2.02 31.29 0.94
N SER A 235 1.17 31.60 1.92
CA SER A 235 -0.01 30.79 2.24
C SER A 235 -1.24 31.26 1.46
N GLN A 236 -2.11 30.32 1.08
CA GLN A 236 -3.40 30.67 0.51
C GLN A 236 -4.38 30.97 1.65
N LYS A 237 -4.82 32.22 1.77
CA LYS A 237 -5.74 32.66 2.84
C LYS A 237 -7.14 32.04 2.72
N GLU A 238 -7.59 31.79 1.48
CA GLU A 238 -8.89 31.16 1.23
C GLU A 238 -8.75 29.66 1.08
N PRO A 239 -9.54 28.84 1.78
CA PRO A 239 -9.47 27.40 1.61
C PRO A 239 -9.77 26.99 0.17
N ILE A 240 -9.11 25.93 -0.27
CA ILE A 240 -9.44 25.22 -1.49
C ILE A 240 -10.75 24.48 -1.25
N LEU A 241 -11.81 24.92 -1.91
CA LEU A 241 -13.12 24.28 -1.86
C LEU A 241 -13.31 23.35 -3.07
N VAL A 242 -13.75 22.13 -2.80
CA VAL A 242 -14.08 21.12 -3.83
C VAL A 242 -15.50 20.65 -3.60
N LYS A 243 -16.35 20.80 -4.62
CA LYS A 243 -17.73 20.33 -4.59
C LYS A 243 -17.79 18.89 -5.13
N ALA A 244 -18.42 17.99 -4.40
CA ALA A 244 -18.78 16.66 -4.87
C ALA A 244 -20.29 16.59 -5.14
N VAL A 245 -20.66 16.10 -6.32
CA VAL A 245 -22.06 15.87 -6.70
C VAL A 245 -22.23 14.49 -7.31
N TRP A 246 -23.41 13.93 -7.11
CA TRP A 246 -23.88 12.73 -7.78
C TRP A 246 -24.74 13.11 -8.98
N LEU A 247 -24.37 12.63 -10.16
CA LEU A 247 -25.13 12.81 -11.39
C LEU A 247 -26.27 11.79 -11.43
N ALA A 248 -27.42 12.12 -10.81
CA ALA A 248 -28.65 11.35 -10.96
C ALA A 248 -29.36 11.70 -12.27
N ASP A 249 -30.29 10.84 -12.69
CA ASP A 249 -31.07 11.05 -13.91
C ASP A 249 -31.98 12.30 -13.81
N GLU A 250 -32.37 12.66 -12.59
CA GLU A 250 -33.18 13.84 -12.26
C GLU A 250 -32.35 15.13 -12.06
N GLY A 251 -31.01 15.04 -12.13
CA GLY A 251 -30.08 16.14 -11.92
C GLY A 251 -29.01 15.89 -10.86
N GLU A 252 -28.28 16.93 -10.51
CA GLU A 252 -27.19 16.86 -9.51
C GLU A 252 -27.76 16.73 -8.09
N LYS A 253 -27.29 15.73 -7.35
CA LYS A 253 -27.53 15.58 -5.90
C LYS A 253 -26.23 15.83 -5.13
N LEU A 254 -26.34 16.45 -3.96
CA LEU A 254 -25.18 16.74 -3.11
C LEU A 254 -24.74 15.48 -2.37
N ILE A 255 -23.42 15.26 -2.28
CA ILE A 255 -22.86 14.10 -1.55
C ILE A 255 -22.17 14.61 -0.29
N SER A 256 -22.69 14.23 0.88
CA SER A 256 -22.06 14.52 2.17
C SER A 256 -21.15 13.39 2.63
N GLN A 257 -20.20 13.69 3.51
CA GLN A 257 -19.31 12.71 4.16
C GLN A 257 -18.47 11.88 3.18
N LEU A 258 -18.23 12.38 1.96
CA LEU A 258 -17.36 11.74 0.99
C LEU A 258 -15.90 12.08 1.33
N PRO A 259 -15.05 11.10 1.70
CA PRO A 259 -13.66 11.38 2.02
C PRO A 259 -12.88 11.61 0.72
N LEU A 260 -12.14 12.71 0.67
CA LEU A 260 -11.33 13.09 -0.47
C LEU A 260 -9.87 13.23 -0.03
N LYS A 261 -8.98 12.85 -0.95
CA LYS A 261 -7.54 13.05 -0.81
C LYS A 261 -7.10 14.11 -1.80
N LEU A 262 -6.37 15.11 -1.31
CA LEU A 262 -5.70 16.13 -2.09
C LEU A 262 -4.20 15.92 -1.96
N GLU A 263 -3.52 15.80 -3.10
CA GLU A 263 -2.08 15.59 -3.16
C GLU A 263 -1.45 16.30 -4.34
N PHE A 264 -0.19 16.72 -4.18
CA PHE A 264 0.58 17.28 -5.28
C PHE A 264 0.98 16.15 -6.24
N THR A 265 0.52 16.23 -7.48
CA THR A 265 0.97 15.35 -8.58
C THR A 265 2.11 15.99 -9.38
N LYS A 266 2.25 17.32 -9.30
CA LYS A 266 3.38 18.06 -9.84
C LYS A 266 3.73 19.23 -8.92
N GLY A 267 4.98 19.34 -8.54
CA GLY A 267 5.40 20.31 -7.52
C GLY A 267 5.26 19.74 -6.12
N GLU A 268 5.39 20.61 -5.12
CA GLU A 268 5.47 20.22 -3.71
C GLU A 268 5.00 21.39 -2.83
N GLY A 269 4.38 21.04 -1.70
CA GLY A 269 3.87 21.97 -0.72
C GLY A 269 3.24 21.26 0.47
N ILE A 270 2.76 22.06 1.41
CA ILE A 270 2.10 21.61 2.64
C ILE A 270 0.62 21.99 2.53
N LEU A 271 -0.24 20.97 2.52
CA LEU A 271 -1.69 21.15 2.50
C LEU A 271 -2.39 20.12 3.39
N SER A 272 -3.61 20.42 3.82
CA SER A 272 -4.46 19.43 4.50
C SER A 272 -5.02 18.45 3.47
N GLY A 273 -4.30 17.34 3.25
CA GLY A 273 -4.59 16.39 2.17
C GLY A 273 -5.86 15.58 2.36
N ASN A 274 -6.14 15.12 3.57
CA ASN A 274 -7.32 14.28 3.84
C ASN A 274 -8.46 15.16 4.36
N VAL A 275 -9.55 15.21 3.61
CA VAL A 275 -10.73 16.04 3.92
C VAL A 275 -12.00 15.25 3.65
N SER A 276 -13.16 15.75 4.06
CA SER A 276 -14.44 15.13 3.73
C SER A 276 -15.47 16.19 3.37
N THR A 277 -16.44 15.82 2.53
CA THR A 277 -17.50 16.75 2.14
C THR A 277 -18.48 17.00 3.29
N ASP A 278 -18.95 18.23 3.40
CA ASP A 278 -20.00 18.63 4.34
C ASP A 278 -21.41 18.32 3.80
N GLN A 279 -22.44 18.74 4.54
CA GLN A 279 -23.85 18.59 4.15
C GLN A 279 -24.23 19.32 2.84
N PHE A 280 -23.41 20.26 2.38
CA PHE A 280 -23.60 21.00 1.14
C PHE A 280 -22.77 20.43 -0.01
N GLY A 281 -22.07 19.31 0.22
CA GLY A 281 -21.21 18.65 -0.75
C GLY A 281 -19.85 19.31 -0.93
N TYR A 282 -19.41 20.19 -0.02
CA TYR A 282 -18.12 20.86 -0.11
C TYR A 282 -17.10 20.23 0.84
N ALA A 283 -15.93 19.89 0.30
CA ALA A 283 -14.73 19.60 1.08
C ALA A 283 -13.80 20.82 1.07
N SER A 284 -13.19 21.11 2.21
CA SER A 284 -12.32 22.27 2.41
C SER A 284 -10.91 21.83 2.77
N SER A 285 -9.93 22.23 1.96
CA SER A 285 -8.50 21.99 2.20
C SER A 285 -7.74 23.31 2.35
N VAL A 286 -6.81 23.37 3.30
CA VAL A 286 -5.95 24.52 3.54
C VAL A 286 -4.60 24.26 2.89
N LEU A 287 -4.20 25.12 1.95
CA LEU A 287 -2.86 25.16 1.39
C LEU A 287 -2.01 26.11 2.22
N SER A 288 -1.27 25.55 3.17
CA SER A 288 -0.41 26.32 4.08
C SER A 288 0.79 26.90 3.34
N LYS A 289 1.41 26.13 2.44
CA LYS A 289 2.65 26.54 1.79
C LYS A 289 2.89 25.84 0.47
N VAL A 290 3.48 26.56 -0.49
CA VAL A 290 4.09 25.97 -1.68
C VAL A 290 5.61 26.06 -1.56
N THR A 291 6.28 24.91 -1.60
CA THR A 291 7.75 24.81 -1.45
C THR A 291 8.45 24.60 -2.79
N SER A 292 7.76 24.02 -3.77
CA SER A 292 8.36 23.81 -5.10
C SER A 292 8.48 25.12 -5.87
N ARG A 293 9.58 25.23 -6.62
CA ARG A 293 9.94 26.37 -7.46
C ARG A 293 9.35 26.29 -8.87
N GLN A 294 8.63 25.21 -9.18
CA GLN A 294 8.01 25.03 -10.49
C GLN A 294 6.90 26.06 -10.65
N LYS A 295 6.92 26.81 -11.76
CA LYS A 295 5.89 27.82 -12.08
C LYS A 295 4.50 27.21 -12.22
N LEU A 296 4.42 26.01 -12.79
CA LEU A 296 3.17 25.29 -13.03
C LEU A 296 3.18 24.01 -12.20
N GLN A 297 2.34 24.00 -11.16
CA GLN A 297 2.15 22.86 -10.26
C GLN A 297 0.72 22.35 -10.36
N GLU A 298 0.51 21.13 -9.89
CA GLU A 298 -0.77 20.42 -9.98
C GLU A 298 -1.07 19.74 -8.65
N ILE A 299 -2.26 20.04 -8.11
CA ILE A 299 -2.87 19.26 -7.04
C ILE A 299 -3.96 18.41 -7.67
N THR A 300 -3.93 17.11 -7.42
CA THR A 300 -5.02 16.21 -7.75
C THR A 300 -5.89 16.02 -6.52
N VAL A 301 -7.20 16.09 -6.73
CA VAL A 301 -8.23 15.74 -5.76
C VAL A 301 -8.84 14.43 -6.22
N SER A 302 -8.84 13.42 -5.37
CA SER A 302 -9.42 12.10 -5.66
C SER A 302 -10.28 11.61 -4.50
N LEU A 303 -11.15 10.65 -4.78
CA LEU A 303 -11.83 9.88 -3.74
C LEU A 303 -10.79 9.12 -2.90
N ASP A 304 -10.88 9.23 -1.57
CA ASP A 304 -9.99 8.49 -0.68
C ASP A 304 -10.48 7.04 -0.50
N LEU A 305 -9.76 6.12 -1.14
CA LEU A 305 -10.02 4.68 -1.07
C LEU A 305 -9.06 3.94 -0.14
N SER A 306 -8.24 4.65 0.66
CA SER A 306 -7.17 4.03 1.47
C SER A 306 -7.68 2.99 2.47
N SER A 307 -8.92 3.11 2.96
CA SER A 307 -9.55 2.13 3.84
C SER A 307 -9.95 0.82 3.14
N ILE A 308 -10.11 0.83 1.81
CA ILE A 308 -10.50 -0.31 0.98
C ILE A 308 -9.27 -0.90 0.28
N LEU A 309 -8.37 -0.04 -0.20
CA LEU A 309 -7.13 -0.34 -0.91
C LEU A 309 -5.90 -0.27 0.02
N ASP A 310 -5.99 -0.94 1.17
CA ASP A 310 -4.87 -1.06 2.10
C ASP A 310 -3.95 -2.21 1.66
N LYS A 311 -2.69 -1.90 1.35
CA LYS A 311 -1.67 -2.89 0.95
C LYS A 311 -1.35 -3.94 2.02
N SER A 312 -1.70 -3.67 3.29
CA SER A 312 -1.55 -4.63 4.38
C SER A 312 -2.70 -5.63 4.47
N ASN A 313 -3.80 -5.40 3.74
CA ASN A 313 -4.95 -6.29 3.69
C ASN A 313 -4.70 -7.45 2.73
N GLU A 314 -4.99 -8.68 3.17
CA GLU A 314 -4.91 -9.90 2.35
C GLU A 314 -5.77 -9.84 1.07
N ASN A 315 -6.84 -9.03 1.08
CA ASN A 315 -7.75 -8.88 -0.06
C ASN A 315 -7.36 -7.73 -1.00
N TYR A 316 -6.19 -7.11 -0.82
CA TYR A 316 -5.78 -5.93 -1.60
C TYR A 316 -5.83 -6.15 -3.12
N GLU A 317 -5.27 -7.26 -3.62
CA GLU A 317 -5.24 -7.54 -5.07
C GLU A 317 -6.65 -7.74 -5.65
N LEU A 318 -7.53 -8.42 -4.90
CA LEU A 318 -8.93 -8.57 -5.29
C LEU A 318 -9.66 -7.21 -5.28
N ASN A 319 -9.50 -6.41 -4.22
CA ASN A 319 -10.13 -5.09 -4.11
C ASN A 319 -9.67 -4.17 -5.24
N LYS A 320 -8.38 -4.19 -5.60
CA LYS A 320 -7.83 -3.36 -6.68
C LYS A 320 -8.49 -3.63 -8.04
N LEU A 321 -8.94 -4.86 -8.31
CA LEU A 321 -9.67 -5.18 -9.54
C LEU A 321 -11.06 -4.54 -9.59
N PHE A 322 -11.74 -4.47 -8.45
CA PHE A 322 -13.10 -3.92 -8.37
C PHE A 322 -13.10 -2.39 -8.19
N PHE A 323 -12.15 -1.88 -7.41
CA PHE A 323 -11.97 -0.47 -7.08
C PHE A 323 -10.80 0.12 -7.89
N THR A 324 -10.92 0.06 -9.23
CA THR A 324 -9.87 0.52 -10.15
C THR A 324 -9.56 2.02 -9.96
N GLU A 325 -8.39 2.35 -9.43
CA GLU A 325 -7.99 3.74 -9.09
C GLU A 325 -8.08 4.69 -10.29
N GLU A 326 -7.82 4.21 -11.51
CA GLU A 326 -7.88 5.03 -12.72
C GLU A 326 -9.29 5.54 -13.01
N SER A 327 -10.30 4.71 -12.71
CA SER A 327 -11.72 5.01 -12.89
C SER A 327 -12.31 5.82 -11.74
N ALA A 328 -11.64 5.84 -10.58
CA ALA A 328 -12.12 6.55 -9.41
C ALA A 328 -12.25 8.07 -9.68
N PRO A 329 -13.24 8.76 -9.06
CA PRO A 329 -13.48 10.17 -9.26
C PRO A 329 -12.23 11.00 -8.93
N LYS A 330 -11.82 11.85 -9.87
CA LYS A 330 -10.68 12.75 -9.70
C LYS A 330 -10.86 14.06 -10.44
N SER A 331 -10.26 15.11 -9.91
CA SER A 331 -10.15 16.42 -10.54
C SER A 331 -8.80 17.05 -10.25
N LYS A 332 -8.42 18.03 -11.07
CA LYS A 332 -7.14 18.72 -10.96
C LYS A 332 -7.33 20.19 -10.63
N ILE A 333 -6.39 20.73 -9.88
CA ILE A 333 -6.25 22.15 -9.57
C ILE A 333 -4.86 22.56 -10.01
N ILE A 334 -4.81 23.57 -10.87
CA ILE A 334 -3.56 24.14 -11.35
C ILE A 334 -3.11 25.26 -10.42
N LEU A 335 -1.86 25.22 -9.98
CA LEU A 335 -1.24 26.31 -9.26
C LEU A 335 -0.25 27.02 -10.18
N ASN A 336 -0.46 28.32 -10.35
CA ASN A 336 0.46 29.22 -11.03
C ASN A 336 1.27 29.95 -9.97
N VAL A 337 2.52 29.53 -9.83
CA VAL A 337 3.40 29.96 -8.75
C VAL A 337 4.40 30.98 -9.30
N GLU A 338 4.28 32.22 -8.84
CA GLU A 338 5.16 33.32 -9.18
C GLU A 338 6.20 33.56 -8.07
N ARG A 339 7.32 34.17 -8.44
CA ARG A 339 8.34 34.58 -7.45
C ARG A 339 7.91 35.88 -6.78
N LEU A 340 8.27 36.04 -5.51
CA LEU A 340 7.93 37.24 -4.75
C LEU A 340 8.68 38.45 -5.31
N LYS A 341 7.98 39.56 -5.60
CA LYS A 341 8.64 40.77 -6.09
C LYS A 341 9.41 41.47 -4.97
N ALA A 342 10.72 41.61 -5.13
CA ALA A 342 11.60 42.20 -4.12
C ALA A 342 12.36 43.42 -4.66
N TYR A 343 12.60 44.41 -3.81
CA TYR A 343 13.55 45.49 -4.07
C TYR A 343 14.84 45.20 -3.31
N LEU A 344 15.99 45.20 -4.00
CA LEU A 344 17.29 44.89 -3.40
C LEU A 344 18.03 46.20 -3.04
N ASN A 345 18.40 46.32 -1.78
CA ASN A 345 19.39 47.25 -1.28
C ASN A 345 20.67 46.49 -0.98
N PHE A 346 21.75 46.80 -1.70
CA PHE A 346 23.04 46.17 -1.49
C PHE A 346 24.07 47.23 -1.10
N SER A 347 24.80 47.00 0.00
CA SER A 347 25.95 47.80 0.39
C SER A 347 27.14 46.90 0.70
N GLU A 348 28.32 47.29 0.20
CA GLU A 348 29.54 46.52 0.38
C GLU A 348 30.67 47.43 0.85
N LYS A 349 31.36 46.99 1.90
CA LYS A 349 32.60 47.59 2.36
C LYS A 349 33.75 46.61 2.18
N ILE A 350 34.85 47.09 1.60
CA ILE A 350 36.09 46.34 1.49
C ILE A 350 37.17 47.14 2.21
N PHE A 351 37.72 46.56 3.27
CA PHE A 351 38.79 47.14 4.07
C PHE A 351 38.47 48.54 4.61
N GLY A 352 37.18 48.78 4.94
CA GLY A 352 36.69 50.04 5.49
C GLY A 352 36.20 51.06 4.45
N GLU A 353 36.35 50.77 3.15
CA GLU A 353 35.92 51.64 2.05
C GLU A 353 34.70 51.08 1.33
N ASP A 354 33.76 51.94 0.94
CA ASP A 354 32.59 51.53 0.16
C ASP A 354 33.02 51.05 -1.24
N SER A 355 32.56 49.87 -1.62
CA SER A 355 32.86 49.24 -2.89
C SER A 355 31.66 49.30 -3.84
N LYS A 356 31.95 49.50 -5.13
CA LYS A 356 30.99 49.44 -6.24
C LYS A 356 31.38 48.39 -7.27
N ARG A 357 32.13 47.36 -6.86
CA ARG A 357 32.60 46.29 -7.76
C ARG A 357 31.44 45.45 -8.32
N GLY A 358 30.34 45.32 -7.57
CA GLY A 358 29.11 44.65 -7.99
C GLY A 358 29.23 43.14 -8.21
N ILE A 359 30.39 42.52 -7.97
CA ILE A 359 30.62 41.09 -8.19
C ILE A 359 29.76 40.26 -7.23
N LEU A 360 29.87 40.54 -5.92
CA LEU A 360 29.09 39.84 -4.91
C LEU A 360 27.59 40.12 -5.07
N GLU A 361 27.21 41.38 -5.29
CA GLU A 361 25.82 41.77 -5.57
C GLU A 361 25.21 40.93 -6.69
N ASN A 362 25.90 40.82 -7.84
CA ASN A 362 25.39 40.06 -8.98
C ASN A 362 25.26 38.56 -8.69
N ASN A 363 26.23 37.98 -7.97
CA ASN A 363 26.18 36.57 -7.58
C ASN A 363 25.01 36.29 -6.63
N LEU A 364 24.83 37.12 -5.60
CA LEU A 364 23.72 37.00 -4.65
C LEU A 364 22.37 37.25 -5.32
N LYS A 365 22.29 38.27 -6.17
CA LYS A 365 21.09 38.59 -6.94
C LYS A 365 20.70 37.42 -7.84
N LYS A 366 21.68 36.76 -8.49
CA LYS A 366 21.43 35.57 -9.31
C LYS A 366 20.87 34.42 -8.46
N GLU A 367 21.56 34.05 -7.39
CA GLU A 367 21.16 32.94 -6.51
C GLU A 367 19.75 33.16 -5.94
N LEU A 368 19.50 34.34 -5.39
CA LEU A 368 18.20 34.65 -4.79
C LEU A 368 17.09 34.83 -5.83
N SER A 369 17.41 35.23 -7.06
CA SER A 369 16.46 35.29 -8.18
C SER A 369 16.03 33.92 -8.65
N GLU A 370 16.95 32.95 -8.65
CA GLU A 370 16.66 31.58 -9.06
C GLU A 370 15.66 30.91 -8.11
N ASN A 371 15.75 31.26 -6.82
CA ASN A 371 15.08 30.55 -5.74
C ASN A 371 13.80 31.24 -5.21
N PHE A 372 13.81 32.56 -5.01
CA PHE A 372 12.78 33.23 -4.20
C PHE A 372 12.16 34.45 -4.88
N PHE A 373 13.01 35.31 -5.45
CA PHE A 373 12.61 36.68 -5.76
C PHE A 373 12.56 36.96 -7.26
N SER A 374 11.67 37.88 -7.64
CA SER A 374 11.76 38.62 -8.88
C SER A 374 12.16 40.04 -8.52
N PHE A 375 13.43 40.40 -8.72
CA PHE A 375 13.91 41.73 -8.34
C PHE A 375 13.36 42.81 -9.27
N THR A 376 12.89 43.91 -8.68
CA THR A 376 12.45 45.13 -9.36
C THR A 376 13.29 46.33 -8.93
N ASN A 377 13.48 47.28 -9.83
CA ASN A 377 14.13 48.56 -9.52
C ASN A 377 13.12 49.61 -9.03
N ASN A 378 11.83 49.31 -9.04
CA ASN A 378 10.79 50.20 -8.53
C ASN A 378 10.31 49.71 -7.15
N LYS A 379 10.64 50.49 -6.11
CA LYS A 379 10.28 50.18 -4.73
C LYS A 379 8.76 50.06 -4.52
N ASP A 380 7.96 50.84 -5.25
CA ASP A 380 6.49 50.83 -5.13
C ASP A 380 5.86 49.54 -5.71
N GLN A 381 6.61 48.79 -6.52
CA GLN A 381 6.17 47.53 -7.10
C GLN A 381 6.66 46.31 -6.31
N ALA A 382 7.50 46.52 -5.29
CA ALA A 382 8.03 45.46 -4.45
C ALA A 382 7.07 45.15 -3.31
N LYS A 383 6.97 43.86 -2.96
CA LYS A 383 6.26 43.40 -1.76
C LYS A 383 7.19 43.37 -0.55
N VAL A 384 8.47 43.08 -0.79
CA VAL A 384 9.51 43.03 0.24
C VAL A 384 10.72 43.84 -0.18
N ILE A 385 11.43 44.37 0.82
CA ILE A 385 12.74 44.99 0.66
C ILE A 385 13.75 44.01 1.25
N LEU A 386 14.75 43.66 0.46
CA LEU A 386 15.88 42.85 0.89
C LEU A 386 17.10 43.77 1.03
N ASP A 387 17.57 43.93 2.26
CA ASP A 387 18.79 44.65 2.58
C ASP A 387 19.93 43.64 2.80
N ILE A 388 20.99 43.77 2.03
CA ILE A 388 22.21 42.97 2.17
C ILE A 388 23.38 43.93 2.41
N ASN A 389 24.00 43.80 3.58
CA ASN A 389 25.17 44.59 3.96
C ASN A 389 26.36 43.67 4.14
N THR A 390 27.46 43.98 3.47
CA THR A 390 28.66 43.13 3.50
C THR A 390 29.89 43.93 3.92
N ASN A 391 30.78 43.27 4.65
CA ASN A 391 32.03 43.88 5.10
C ASN A 391 33.18 42.88 5.00
N VAL A 392 34.21 43.24 4.23
CA VAL A 392 35.44 42.46 4.10
C VAL A 392 36.53 43.10 4.95
N THR A 393 37.09 42.34 5.89
CA THR A 393 38.22 42.76 6.73
C THR A 393 39.51 42.05 6.32
N LYS A 394 40.65 42.73 6.54
CA LYS A 394 41.96 42.11 6.31
C LYS A 394 42.26 41.15 7.44
N GLY A 395 42.57 39.91 7.10
CA GLY A 395 43.17 38.94 7.99
C GLY A 395 44.69 39.02 7.99
N GLU A 396 45.29 38.01 8.59
CA GLU A 396 46.73 37.82 8.61
C GLU A 396 47.30 37.42 7.23
N ILE A 397 48.57 37.73 7.02
CA ILE A 397 49.34 37.16 5.91
C ILE A 397 50.11 35.97 6.47
N LYS A 398 49.84 34.76 5.95
CA LYS A 398 50.61 33.57 6.30
C LYS A 398 51.81 33.44 5.37
N GLU A 399 52.99 33.54 5.94
CA GLU A 399 54.27 33.39 5.22
C GLU A 399 54.93 32.06 5.60
N GLY A 400 55.21 31.24 4.58
CA GLY A 400 56.03 30.03 4.68
C GLY A 400 57.33 30.18 3.89
N ARG A 401 58.21 29.17 3.92
CA ARG A 401 59.56 29.25 3.31
C ARG A 401 59.56 29.73 1.84
N ASN A 402 58.52 29.38 1.07
CA ASN A 402 58.38 29.71 -0.36
C ASN A 402 56.96 30.18 -0.74
N TYR A 403 56.13 30.63 0.21
CA TYR A 403 54.77 31.09 -0.11
C TYR A 403 54.31 32.20 0.82
N LYS A 404 53.41 33.04 0.31
CA LYS A 404 52.72 34.10 1.04
C LYS A 404 51.25 34.01 0.71
N VAL A 405 50.40 33.82 1.71
CA VAL A 405 48.94 33.72 1.54
C VAL A 405 48.28 34.88 2.25
N TYR A 406 47.45 35.62 1.52
CA TYR A 406 46.68 36.74 2.04
C TYR A 406 45.32 36.21 2.47
N ILE A 407 44.95 36.45 3.73
CA ILE A 407 43.66 36.01 4.29
C ILE A 407 42.74 37.23 4.43
N VAL A 408 41.46 37.03 4.11
CA VAL A 408 40.39 37.99 4.38
C VAL A 408 39.21 37.27 5.03
N TYR A 409 38.39 38.04 5.73
CA TYR A 409 37.15 37.57 6.34
C TYR A 409 36.00 38.45 5.84
N LEU A 410 34.91 37.81 5.41
CA LEU A 410 33.71 38.47 4.90
C LEU A 410 32.54 38.17 5.83
N ASP A 411 31.89 39.23 6.30
CA ASP A 411 30.61 39.15 6.99
C ASP A 411 29.50 39.61 6.04
N CYS A 412 28.37 38.90 6.01
CA CYS A 412 27.18 39.29 5.27
C CYS A 412 25.96 39.28 6.19
N PHE A 413 25.24 40.40 6.22
CA PHE A 413 24.02 40.59 6.98
C PHE A 413 22.83 40.71 6.03
N PHE A 414 21.75 39.99 6.32
CA PHE A 414 20.52 39.95 5.53
C PHE A 414 19.36 40.41 6.38
N SER A 415 18.56 41.34 5.86
CA SER A 415 17.26 41.72 6.44
C SER A 415 16.21 41.74 5.33
N LEU A 416 15.05 41.12 5.61
CA LEU A 416 13.88 41.17 4.74
C LEU A 416 12.77 41.92 5.48
N THR A 417 12.22 42.94 4.84
CA THR A 417 11.15 43.77 5.41
C THR A 417 9.93 43.77 4.50
N ASP A 418 8.75 43.53 5.06
CA ASP A 418 7.48 43.65 4.33
C ASP A 418 7.15 45.13 4.07
N VAL A 419 6.88 45.49 2.81
CA VAL A 419 6.67 46.89 2.40
C VAL A 419 5.37 47.48 2.95
N LYS A 420 4.34 46.66 3.16
CA LYS A 420 3.01 47.14 3.59
C LYS A 420 2.96 47.44 5.08
N THR A 421 3.57 46.57 5.88
CA THR A 421 3.54 46.61 7.34
C THR A 421 4.76 47.31 7.92
N GLY A 422 5.87 47.34 7.17
CA GLY A 422 7.17 47.82 7.67
C GLY A 422 7.84 46.86 8.65
N MET A 423 7.32 45.64 8.80
CA MET A 423 7.83 44.64 9.74
C MET A 423 9.03 43.90 9.14
N GLU A 424 10.09 43.75 9.92
CA GLU A 424 11.20 42.85 9.58
C GLU A 424 10.72 41.41 9.75
N ILE A 425 10.66 40.68 8.64
CA ILE A 425 10.16 39.30 8.57
C ILE A 425 11.30 38.27 8.55
N PHE A 426 12.54 38.71 8.31
CA PHE A 426 13.74 37.88 8.39
C PHE A 426 14.96 38.72 8.71
N ASN A 427 15.83 38.20 9.56
CA ASN A 427 17.12 38.79 9.88
C ASN A 427 18.11 37.68 10.21
N ASP A 428 19.23 37.64 9.51
CA ASP A 428 20.27 36.66 9.74
C ASP A 428 21.62 37.13 9.16
N ALA A 429 22.69 36.43 9.53
CA ALA A 429 24.02 36.75 9.06
C ALA A 429 24.92 35.53 8.94
N ILE A 430 25.88 35.62 8.04
CA ILE A 430 27.06 34.74 7.97
C ILE A 430 28.28 35.57 8.36
N TYR A 431 29.15 34.97 9.17
CA TYR A 431 30.29 35.65 9.76
C TYR A 431 31.59 34.95 9.39
N GLU A 432 32.66 35.75 9.30
CA GLU A 432 34.03 35.29 9.14
C GLU A 432 34.26 34.35 7.95
N VAL A 433 33.51 34.54 6.84
CA VAL A 433 33.69 33.73 5.64
C VAL A 433 35.08 33.96 5.07
N LYS A 434 35.89 32.90 5.09
CA LYS A 434 37.32 33.00 4.86
C LYS A 434 37.68 32.87 3.38
N GLY A 435 38.41 33.87 2.87
CA GLY A 435 39.10 33.80 1.58
C GLY A 435 40.62 33.80 1.76
N MET A 436 41.36 33.01 0.98
CA MET A 436 42.82 32.88 1.10
C MET A 436 43.53 32.58 -0.22
N LYS A 437 44.14 33.60 -0.84
CA LYS A 437 44.90 33.43 -2.08
C LYS A 437 46.38 33.81 -1.93
N PRO A 438 47.29 33.15 -2.67
CA PRO A 438 48.73 33.43 -2.58
C PRO A 438 49.17 34.69 -3.34
N ILE A 439 48.24 35.36 -4.05
CA ILE A 439 48.55 36.46 -4.98
C ILE A 439 48.41 37.82 -4.29
N SER A 440 47.21 38.14 -3.80
CA SER A 440 46.93 39.41 -3.12
C SER A 440 45.62 39.33 -2.34
N TYR A 441 45.37 40.36 -1.50
CA TYR A 441 44.10 40.55 -0.82
C TYR A 441 42.90 40.57 -1.79
N ASP A 442 43.01 41.18 -2.98
CA ASP A 442 41.90 41.22 -3.95
C ASP A 442 41.49 39.83 -4.47
N TYR A 443 42.46 38.94 -4.69
CA TYR A 443 42.17 37.56 -5.06
C TYR A 443 41.57 36.78 -3.89
N ALA A 444 42.02 37.05 -2.66
CA ALA A 444 41.42 36.47 -1.46
C ALA A 444 39.96 36.94 -1.27
N VAL A 445 39.64 38.21 -1.59
CA VAL A 445 38.25 38.73 -1.59
C VAL A 445 37.37 37.95 -2.56
N LYS A 446 37.85 37.69 -3.79
CA LYS A 446 37.08 36.91 -4.78
C LYS A 446 36.76 35.50 -4.28
N GLU A 447 37.72 34.84 -3.63
CA GLU A 447 37.48 33.53 -3.03
C GLU A 447 36.50 33.60 -1.86
N ALA A 448 36.59 34.62 -1.00
CA ALA A 448 35.60 34.85 0.05
C ALA A 448 34.18 35.04 -0.52
N TYR A 449 34.02 35.70 -1.67
CA TYR A 449 32.72 35.80 -2.35
C TYR A 449 32.18 34.45 -2.81
N GLU A 450 33.01 33.61 -3.41
CA GLU A 450 32.61 32.26 -3.84
C GLU A 450 32.17 31.44 -2.62
N GLN A 451 32.96 31.43 -1.56
CA GLN A 451 32.64 30.73 -0.31
C GLN A 451 31.36 31.29 0.35
N ALA A 452 31.13 32.61 0.30
CA ALA A 452 29.94 33.21 0.89
C ALA A 452 28.67 32.79 0.16
N VAL A 453 28.71 32.68 -1.18
CA VAL A 453 27.57 32.17 -1.96
C VAL A 453 27.26 30.72 -1.57
N ASP A 454 28.27 29.88 -1.43
CA ASP A 454 28.10 28.50 -0.99
C ASP A 454 27.53 28.41 0.44
N GLU A 455 28.01 29.25 1.35
CA GLU A 455 27.54 29.28 2.74
C GLU A 455 26.10 29.77 2.84
N ILE A 456 25.72 30.77 2.06
CA ILE A 456 24.32 31.26 1.95
C ILE A 456 23.39 30.15 1.47
N ASN A 457 23.81 29.35 0.49
CA ASN A 457 23.02 28.23 -0.01
C ASN A 457 22.78 27.15 1.04
N ASN A 458 23.73 26.96 1.96
CA ASN A 458 23.63 25.97 3.03
C ASN A 458 22.95 26.49 4.30
N THR A 459 22.91 27.81 4.52
CA THR A 459 22.46 28.40 5.80
C THR A 459 21.26 29.33 5.65
N ILE A 460 21.35 30.34 4.79
CA ILE A 460 20.34 31.38 4.61
C ILE A 460 19.17 30.88 3.77
N VAL A 461 19.45 30.23 2.63
CA VAL A 461 18.43 29.70 1.70
C VAL A 461 17.47 28.72 2.40
N PRO A 462 17.92 27.74 3.21
CA PRO A 462 17.03 26.86 3.96
C PRO A 462 16.14 27.59 4.96
N LYS A 463 16.65 28.66 5.60
CA LYS A 463 15.87 29.47 6.55
C LYS A 463 14.81 30.32 5.83
N LEU A 464 15.16 30.92 4.70
CA LEU A 464 14.20 31.63 3.83
C LEU A 464 13.07 30.69 3.35
N ASN A 465 13.37 29.41 3.08
CA ASN A 465 12.36 28.40 2.77
C ASN A 465 11.40 28.12 3.93
N GLN A 466 11.76 28.43 5.18
CA GLN A 466 10.89 28.19 6.34
C GLN A 466 9.94 29.34 6.62
N LEU A 467 10.23 30.54 6.11
CA LEU A 467 9.39 31.72 6.32
C LEU A 467 8.02 31.58 5.64
N ASP A 468 7.00 32.10 6.31
CA ASP A 468 5.69 32.38 5.73
C ASP A 468 5.68 33.85 5.32
N LEU A 469 5.85 34.11 4.02
CA LEU A 469 5.93 35.46 3.43
C LEU A 469 4.56 35.98 3.00
#